data_AF-A0A349YTI4-F1
#
_entry.id   AF-A0A349YTI4-F1
#
_cell.length_a   1.000
_cell.length_b   1.000
_cell.length_c   1.000
_cell.angle_alpha   90.00
_cell.angle_beta   90.00
_cell.angle_gamma   90.00
#
_symmetry.space_group_name_H-M   'P 1'
#
loop_
_entity.id
_entity.type
_entity.pdbx_description
1 polymer ?
#
loop_
_entity_poly.entity_id
_entity_poly.type
_entity_poly.pdbx_seq_one_letter_code
_entity_poly.pdbx_strand_id
1 'polypeptide(L)'
;MAISFKDSMKKNIKENKAIVNLNLTEDMAVYTESNSLPYSSKYSRYTEYTDSNFSIIDENKNITMDLSQINLTQEENSQYVPFKMFRKYDGIDQLNMTLLMHAVTPSGADVYATPVNMQYDDNYLYFGIIIPGTICAESGNVQFEIQALGTNEKGENYKLITKSSSFNVEKSLSGNGTVEPTPDTGWMTTFLNQVTEKVGEAQTAANEAKQAAGNAQTAASEAQNSVNTAKTELSNSLDDKITTYLLSYYTKEQVDELLKNVDLTDVYNKINNIDGLAKFNVEYIPDTQTITFYNGETLIKSITLNTDPTATWVASYNKVVDQKIIDATTPIQTALDEYKGVVNADLQTIHQNIDDLPETLKSNYYDKEATDNLLKSKADSSDVTNVTNRLSAVEQLANSNKTSISSIGTKVASLEDALAGIETDPGKTYEITKSETDENIYILWE
;
A
#
# COMPACT_ATOMS: atom_id res chain seq x y z
N MET A 1 29.10 43.79 -37.67
CA MET A 1 27.85 43.68 -38.44
C MET A 1 26.94 42.72 -37.72
N ALA A 2 25.84 43.20 -37.14
CA ALA A 2 24.88 42.37 -36.43
C ALA A 2 23.94 41.67 -37.43
N ILE A 3 23.79 40.35 -37.31
CA ILE A 3 22.84 39.57 -38.09
C ILE A 3 21.44 39.83 -37.52
N SER A 4 20.46 40.14 -38.38
CA SER A 4 19.11 40.45 -37.92
C SER A 4 18.39 39.20 -37.40
N PHE A 5 17.50 39.38 -36.42
CA PHE A 5 16.66 38.30 -35.84
C PHE A 5 15.87 37.52 -36.91
N LYS A 6 15.54 38.19 -38.03
CA LYS A 6 14.85 37.60 -39.17
C LYS A 6 15.71 36.62 -39.97
N ASP A 7 17.03 36.80 -39.98
CA ASP A 7 17.97 35.93 -40.70
C ASP A 7 18.35 34.69 -39.88
N SER A 8 18.29 34.78 -38.55
CA SER A 8 18.46 33.63 -37.64
C SER A 8 17.31 32.61 -37.79
N MET A 9 16.07 33.09 -37.90
CA MET A 9 14.88 32.25 -38.11
C MET A 9 14.89 31.49 -39.45
N LYS A 10 15.47 32.08 -40.51
CA LYS A 10 15.56 31.42 -41.83
C LYS A 10 16.60 30.31 -41.88
N LYS A 11 17.60 30.32 -40.98
CA LYS A 11 18.61 29.26 -40.89
C LYS A 11 18.06 28.00 -40.23
N ASN A 12 17.23 28.16 -39.18
CA ASN A 12 16.57 27.04 -38.49
C ASN A 12 15.50 26.31 -39.32
N ILE A 13 14.91 26.96 -40.33
CA ILE A 13 13.91 26.32 -41.21
C ILE A 13 14.58 25.46 -42.30
N LYS A 14 15.88 25.65 -42.59
CA LYS A 14 16.60 24.88 -43.63
C LYS A 14 17.19 23.55 -43.14
N GLU A 15 17.30 23.33 -41.84
CA GLU A 15 17.89 22.09 -41.29
C GLU A 15 16.86 20.99 -40.98
N ASN A 16 15.55 21.25 -41.09
CA ASN A 16 14.51 20.28 -40.73
C ASN A 16 13.81 19.60 -41.92
N LYS A 17 14.57 19.17 -42.94
CA LYS A 17 14.07 18.33 -44.04
C LYS A 17 15.05 17.21 -44.39
N ALA A 18 14.88 16.06 -43.75
CA ALA A 18 15.12 14.74 -44.34
C ALA A 18 14.44 13.66 -43.48
N ILE A 19 13.15 13.42 -43.74
CA ILE A 19 12.48 12.16 -43.43
C ILE A 19 12.76 11.24 -44.63
N VAL A 20 13.30 10.05 -44.40
CA VAL A 20 13.25 8.95 -45.37
C VAL A 20 12.35 7.87 -44.80
N ASN A 21 11.16 7.75 -45.41
CA ASN A 21 10.25 6.62 -45.32
C ASN A 21 10.91 5.34 -45.85
N LEU A 22 10.76 4.24 -45.12
CA LEU A 22 10.78 2.89 -45.69
C LEU A 22 9.53 2.16 -45.20
N ASN A 23 8.51 2.13 -46.06
CA ASN A 23 7.31 1.31 -45.95
C ASN A 23 7.67 -0.17 -46.03
N LEU A 24 7.22 -0.99 -45.07
CA LEU A 24 6.91 -2.41 -45.31
C LEU A 24 5.65 -2.80 -44.52
N THR A 25 4.53 -2.76 -45.26
CA THR A 25 3.35 -3.65 -45.20
C THR A 25 2.77 -4.05 -43.85
N GLU A 26 1.57 -3.53 -43.60
CA GLU A 26 0.55 -4.13 -42.74
C GLU A 26 0.30 -5.59 -43.13
N ASP A 27 0.70 -6.51 -42.26
CA ASP A 27 -0.09 -7.69 -41.96
C ASP A 27 -0.38 -7.63 -40.45
N MET A 28 -1.57 -7.15 -40.11
CA MET A 28 -2.07 -7.21 -38.74
C MET A 28 -2.35 -8.66 -38.38
N ALA A 29 -1.35 -9.35 -37.83
CA ALA A 29 -1.60 -10.56 -37.05
C ALA A 29 -2.23 -10.14 -35.72
N VAL A 30 -3.53 -10.43 -35.59
CA VAL A 30 -4.28 -10.37 -34.33
C VAL A 30 -3.57 -11.25 -33.30
N TYR A 31 -2.86 -10.64 -32.34
CA TYR A 31 -2.37 -11.35 -31.17
C TYR A 31 -3.28 -11.06 -29.98
N THR A 32 -4.03 -12.10 -29.65
CA THR A 32 -4.92 -12.25 -28.50
C THR A 32 -4.18 -12.04 -27.18
N GLU A 33 -4.89 -11.48 -26.20
CA GLU A 33 -4.48 -11.30 -24.80
C GLU A 33 -3.99 -12.62 -24.15
N SER A 34 -2.69 -12.92 -24.23
CA SER A 34 -2.00 -13.90 -23.36
C SER A 34 -0.48 -13.90 -23.61
N ASN A 35 0.28 -12.90 -23.18
CA ASN A 35 1.76 -12.98 -23.27
C ASN A 35 2.50 -12.04 -22.29
N SER A 36 2.21 -12.12 -20.98
CA SER A 36 3.15 -11.60 -19.99
C SER A 36 4.30 -12.60 -19.80
N LEU A 37 5.55 -12.17 -19.97
CA LEU A 37 6.72 -13.01 -19.67
C LEU A 37 6.64 -13.55 -18.22
N PRO A 38 7.04 -14.81 -17.97
CA PRO A 38 7.06 -15.36 -16.62
C PRO A 38 8.07 -14.62 -15.74
N TYR A 39 7.71 -14.44 -14.47
CA TYR A 39 8.61 -13.91 -13.45
C TYR A 39 9.37 -15.04 -12.74
N SER A 40 10.61 -14.78 -12.38
CA SER A 40 11.39 -15.63 -11.48
C SER A 40 10.93 -15.42 -10.04
N SER A 41 10.66 -16.51 -9.32
CA SER A 41 10.30 -16.47 -7.89
C SER A 41 11.47 -16.12 -6.96
N LYS A 42 12.70 -16.04 -7.48
CA LYS A 42 13.92 -15.75 -6.70
C LYS A 42 14.07 -14.28 -6.32
N TYR A 43 13.39 -13.38 -7.04
CA TYR A 43 13.59 -11.94 -6.91
C TYR A 43 12.27 -11.25 -6.55
N SER A 44 12.37 -10.18 -5.76
CA SER A 44 11.22 -9.39 -5.36
C SER A 44 10.54 -8.74 -6.57
N ARG A 45 9.21 -8.62 -6.49
CA ARG A 45 8.39 -7.99 -7.52
C ARG A 45 7.79 -6.70 -6.99
N TYR A 46 7.94 -5.63 -7.74
CA TYR A 46 7.37 -4.31 -7.50
C TYR A 46 6.49 -3.91 -8.70
N THR A 47 5.33 -3.32 -8.43
CA THR A 47 4.36 -2.93 -9.46
C THR A 47 4.45 -1.46 -9.85
N GLU A 48 5.12 -0.63 -9.04
CA GLU A 48 5.21 0.82 -9.26
C GLU A 48 6.41 1.21 -10.13
N TYR A 49 7.51 0.47 -10.05
CA TYR A 49 8.69 0.72 -10.87
C TYR A 49 8.50 0.18 -12.29
N THR A 50 8.59 1.07 -13.27
CA THR A 50 8.52 0.74 -14.69
C THR A 50 9.40 1.68 -15.50
N ASP A 51 10.18 1.10 -16.40
CA ASP A 51 10.92 1.82 -17.43
C ASP A 51 11.07 0.87 -18.64
N SER A 52 10.77 1.37 -19.83
CA SER A 52 10.83 0.60 -21.08
C SER A 52 12.20 0.62 -21.75
N ASN A 53 13.13 1.47 -21.28
CA ASN A 53 14.44 1.69 -21.91
C ASN A 53 15.50 0.80 -21.26
N PHE A 54 15.62 -0.42 -21.75
CA PHE A 54 16.56 -1.41 -21.22
C PHE A 54 18.03 -1.07 -21.52
N SER A 55 18.85 -1.06 -20.48
CA SER A 55 20.29 -1.21 -20.61
C SER A 55 20.62 -2.63 -21.05
N ILE A 56 21.59 -2.80 -21.94
CA ILE A 56 21.86 -4.08 -22.61
C ILE A 56 23.17 -4.68 -22.12
N ILE A 57 23.13 -5.94 -21.71
CA ILE A 57 24.31 -6.77 -21.45
C ILE A 57 24.43 -7.78 -22.58
N ASP A 58 25.44 -7.61 -23.42
CA ASP A 58 25.63 -8.45 -24.61
C ASP A 58 26.28 -9.82 -24.29
N GLU A 59 26.38 -10.67 -25.31
CA GLU A 59 27.00 -12.00 -25.22
C GLU A 59 28.49 -11.94 -24.85
N ASN A 60 29.15 -10.83 -25.17
CA ASN A 60 30.55 -10.55 -24.84
C ASN A 60 30.71 -9.88 -23.47
N LYS A 61 29.61 -9.84 -22.70
CA LYS A 61 29.52 -9.30 -21.34
C LYS A 61 29.78 -7.79 -21.27
N ASN A 62 29.67 -7.05 -22.37
CA ASN A 62 29.72 -5.59 -22.36
C ASN A 62 28.36 -5.06 -21.90
N ILE A 63 28.36 -4.00 -21.08
CA ILE A 63 27.15 -3.31 -20.65
C ILE A 63 27.03 -1.98 -21.39
N THR A 64 25.94 -1.80 -22.12
CA THR A 64 25.54 -0.54 -22.73
C THR A 64 24.41 0.05 -21.91
N MET A 65 24.68 1.16 -21.23
CA MET A 65 23.69 1.87 -20.42
C MET A 65 22.72 2.65 -21.29
N ASP A 66 21.46 2.69 -20.88
CA ASP A 66 20.52 3.69 -21.38
C ASP A 66 20.81 5.06 -20.76
N LEU A 67 20.87 6.10 -21.60
CA LEU A 67 21.29 7.45 -21.20
C LEU A 67 20.16 8.27 -20.56
N SER A 68 18.91 7.79 -20.56
CA SER A 68 17.81 8.48 -19.87
C SER A 68 17.86 8.33 -18.35
N GLN A 69 18.71 7.43 -17.85
CA GLN A 69 18.93 7.20 -16.44
C GLN A 69 19.74 8.33 -15.80
N ILE A 70 19.07 9.19 -15.02
CA ILE A 70 19.69 10.29 -14.29
C ILE A 70 19.62 9.98 -12.80
N ASN A 71 20.77 9.92 -12.14
CA ASN A 71 20.86 9.70 -10.69
C ASN A 71 21.35 10.98 -10.02
N LEU A 72 20.71 11.39 -8.93
CA LEU A 72 21.07 12.55 -8.13
C LEU A 72 21.52 12.13 -6.72
N THR A 73 22.43 12.90 -6.12
CA THR A 73 22.76 12.69 -4.71
C THR A 73 21.54 12.84 -3.82
N GLN A 74 21.48 12.14 -2.68
CA GLN A 74 20.33 12.15 -1.74
C GLN A 74 19.08 11.40 -2.24
N GLU A 75 19.06 10.89 -3.47
CA GLU A 75 18.00 9.99 -3.90
C GLU A 75 18.12 8.63 -3.20
N GLU A 76 16.98 8.05 -2.82
CA GLU A 76 16.90 6.73 -2.22
C GLU A 76 15.78 5.93 -2.86
N ASN A 77 16.13 4.84 -3.53
CA ASN A 77 15.21 3.93 -4.21
C ASN A 77 14.33 4.56 -5.30
N SER A 78 14.54 5.83 -5.67
CA SER A 78 13.71 6.52 -6.67
C SER A 78 14.03 6.11 -8.11
N GLN A 79 15.26 5.68 -8.38
CA GLN A 79 15.72 5.33 -9.71
C GLN A 79 15.65 3.82 -9.95
N TYR A 80 15.03 3.43 -11.07
CA TYR A 80 14.89 2.05 -11.51
C TYR A 80 15.53 1.87 -12.87
N VAL A 81 16.62 1.10 -12.92
CA VAL A 81 17.35 0.85 -14.16
C VAL A 81 17.04 -0.56 -14.66
N PRO A 82 16.30 -0.71 -15.78
CA PRO A 82 16.04 -2.01 -16.39
C PRO A 82 17.25 -2.50 -17.21
N PHE A 83 17.51 -3.79 -17.15
CA PHE A 83 18.57 -4.51 -17.85
C PHE A 83 18.02 -5.70 -18.63
N LYS A 84 18.55 -5.89 -19.83
CA LYS A 84 18.35 -7.08 -20.67
C LYS A 84 19.69 -7.81 -20.82
N MET A 85 19.74 -9.07 -20.41
CA MET A 85 20.94 -9.90 -20.42
C MET A 85 20.65 -11.23 -21.11
N PHE A 86 21.62 -11.84 -21.79
CA PHE A 86 21.46 -13.20 -22.29
C PHE A 86 21.22 -14.18 -21.12
N ARG A 87 20.25 -15.08 -21.28
CA ARG A 87 19.92 -16.08 -20.26
C ARG A 87 21.02 -17.12 -20.09
N LYS A 88 21.75 -17.44 -21.15
CA LYS A 88 22.79 -18.47 -21.13
C LYS A 88 24.13 -17.89 -21.55
N TYR A 89 25.15 -18.13 -20.74
CA TYR A 89 26.55 -17.89 -21.08
C TYR A 89 27.29 -19.21 -21.02
N ASP A 90 27.99 -19.55 -22.10
CA ASP A 90 28.71 -20.83 -22.24
C ASP A 90 27.82 -22.06 -21.92
N GLY A 91 26.53 -21.98 -22.26
CA GLY A 91 25.53 -23.01 -22.01
C GLY A 91 24.94 -23.06 -20.59
N ILE A 92 25.48 -22.30 -19.64
CA ILE A 92 25.00 -22.23 -18.26
C ILE A 92 23.85 -21.22 -18.15
N ASP A 93 22.71 -21.68 -17.65
CA ASP A 93 21.51 -20.88 -17.46
C ASP A 93 21.62 -19.97 -16.22
N GLN A 94 21.71 -18.67 -16.46
CA GLN A 94 21.84 -17.65 -15.43
C GLN A 94 20.56 -17.48 -14.61
N LEU A 95 19.40 -17.94 -15.10
CA LEU A 95 18.17 -18.00 -14.30
C LEU A 95 18.35 -18.90 -13.07
N ASN A 96 19.23 -19.91 -13.16
CA ASN A 96 19.55 -20.82 -12.06
C ASN A 96 20.56 -20.23 -11.06
N MET A 97 21.23 -19.12 -11.41
CA MET A 97 22.17 -18.41 -10.54
C MET A 97 21.49 -17.31 -9.71
N THR A 98 22.23 -16.76 -8.76
CA THR A 98 21.89 -15.56 -8.00
C THR A 98 22.63 -14.37 -8.61
N LEU A 99 21.87 -13.47 -9.22
CA LEU A 99 22.39 -12.24 -9.81
C LEU A 99 22.46 -11.14 -8.77
N LEU A 100 23.48 -10.31 -8.87
CA LEU A 100 23.67 -9.10 -8.08
C LEU A 100 24.41 -8.06 -8.91
N MET A 101 24.14 -6.79 -8.65
CA MET A 101 24.99 -5.69 -9.08
C MET A 101 26.02 -5.45 -7.99
N HIS A 102 27.29 -5.42 -8.38
CA HIS A 102 28.38 -4.92 -7.55
C HIS A 102 28.79 -3.56 -8.09
N ALA A 103 28.74 -2.54 -7.24
CA ALA A 103 29.08 -1.17 -7.57
C ALA A 103 30.19 -0.66 -6.66
N VAL A 104 31.04 0.22 -7.21
CA VAL A 104 32.09 0.93 -6.50
C VAL A 104 31.77 2.42 -6.61
N THR A 105 31.52 3.03 -5.46
CA THR A 105 31.19 4.45 -5.32
C THR A 105 32.38 5.36 -5.65
N PRO A 106 32.19 6.68 -5.84
CA PRO A 106 33.29 7.62 -6.09
C PRO A 106 34.38 7.60 -5.01
N SER A 107 34.04 7.34 -3.74
CA SER A 107 35.00 7.16 -2.64
C SER A 107 35.67 5.79 -2.58
N GLY A 108 35.29 4.86 -3.48
CA GLY A 108 35.87 3.52 -3.57
C GLY A 108 35.21 2.48 -2.66
N ALA A 109 34.06 2.79 -2.05
CA ALA A 109 33.31 1.82 -1.25
C ALA A 109 32.52 0.84 -2.12
N ASP A 110 32.56 -0.45 -1.76
CA ASP A 110 31.78 -1.52 -2.39
C ASP A 110 30.31 -1.50 -1.92
N VAL A 111 29.39 -1.54 -2.88
CA VAL A 111 27.96 -1.62 -2.66
C VAL A 111 27.36 -2.74 -3.51
N TYR A 112 26.40 -3.47 -2.96
CA TYR A 112 25.73 -4.56 -3.65
C TYR A 112 24.23 -4.28 -3.74
N ALA A 113 23.64 -4.49 -4.92
CA ALA A 113 22.20 -4.35 -5.13
C ALA A 113 21.63 -5.61 -5.80
N THR A 114 20.52 -6.10 -5.29
CA THR A 114 19.85 -7.30 -5.83
C THR A 114 18.86 -6.90 -6.93
N PRO A 115 18.84 -7.59 -8.08
CA PRO A 115 17.81 -7.43 -9.10
C PRO A 115 16.39 -7.59 -8.56
N VAL A 116 15.46 -6.89 -9.18
CA VAL A 116 14.03 -6.99 -8.93
C VAL A 116 13.30 -7.15 -10.26
N ASN A 117 12.02 -7.53 -10.22
CA ASN A 117 11.18 -7.66 -11.42
C ASN A 117 11.78 -8.59 -12.49
N MET A 118 12.51 -9.65 -12.08
CA MET A 118 13.17 -10.59 -12.97
C MET A 118 12.14 -11.38 -13.80
N GLN A 119 12.02 -11.05 -15.08
CA GLN A 119 11.31 -11.79 -16.11
C GLN A 119 12.29 -12.52 -17.03
N TYR A 120 11.82 -13.52 -17.75
CA TYR A 120 12.66 -14.26 -18.68
C TYR A 120 11.89 -14.80 -19.88
N ASP A 121 12.60 -14.98 -20.98
CA ASP A 121 12.20 -15.82 -22.10
C ASP A 121 13.23 -16.93 -22.33
N ASP A 122 13.21 -17.57 -23.49
CA ASP A 122 14.16 -18.65 -23.82
C ASP A 122 15.60 -18.15 -24.02
N ASN A 123 15.76 -16.87 -24.35
CA ASN A 123 17.02 -16.25 -24.77
C ASN A 123 17.54 -15.21 -23.76
N TYR A 124 16.66 -14.51 -23.05
CA TYR A 124 16.99 -13.33 -22.27
C TYR A 124 16.40 -13.37 -20.86
N LEU A 125 17.13 -12.71 -19.96
CA LEU A 125 16.66 -12.23 -18.66
C LEU A 125 16.39 -10.74 -18.77
N TYR A 126 15.29 -10.31 -18.19
CA TYR A 126 14.90 -8.90 -18.06
C TYR A 126 14.73 -8.62 -16.58
N PHE A 127 15.47 -7.69 -16.03
CA PHE A 127 15.41 -7.37 -14.60
C PHE A 127 15.66 -5.89 -14.41
N GLY A 128 15.29 -5.34 -13.26
CA GLY A 128 15.71 -4.00 -12.90
C GLY A 128 16.56 -3.97 -11.66
N ILE A 129 17.33 -2.90 -11.53
CA ILE A 129 18.04 -2.54 -10.31
C ILE A 129 17.41 -1.25 -9.81
N ILE A 130 16.87 -1.28 -8.59
CA ILE A 130 16.52 -0.06 -7.87
C ILE A 130 17.83 0.46 -7.26
N ILE A 131 18.22 1.68 -7.60
CA ILE A 131 19.47 2.25 -7.13
C ILE A 131 19.32 2.65 -5.65
N PRO A 132 20.06 2.00 -4.72
CA PRO A 132 19.95 2.30 -3.30
C PRO A 132 20.64 3.63 -2.96
N GLY A 133 20.18 4.28 -1.90
CA GLY A 133 20.75 5.57 -1.45
C GLY A 133 22.24 5.52 -1.12
N THR A 134 22.78 4.33 -0.79
CA THR A 134 24.23 4.12 -0.59
C THR A 134 25.05 4.32 -1.86
N ILE A 135 24.49 4.08 -3.05
CA ILE A 135 25.14 4.38 -4.33
C ILE A 135 25.02 5.88 -4.65
N CYS A 136 23.89 6.49 -4.32
CA CYS A 136 23.61 7.92 -4.53
C CYS A 136 24.11 8.82 -3.38
N ALA A 137 24.98 8.32 -2.49
CA ALA A 137 25.47 9.09 -1.35
C ALA A 137 26.43 10.22 -1.78
N GLU A 138 27.22 9.98 -2.83
CA GLU A 138 28.27 10.89 -3.29
C GLU A 138 28.13 11.17 -4.78
N SER A 139 28.35 12.43 -5.17
CA SER A 139 28.34 12.81 -6.59
C SER A 139 29.61 12.32 -7.29
N GLY A 140 29.47 11.73 -8.46
CA GLY A 140 30.58 11.30 -9.29
C GLY A 140 30.29 10.01 -10.06
N ASN A 141 31.33 9.49 -10.70
CA ASN A 141 31.23 8.31 -11.53
C ASN A 141 31.24 7.03 -10.68
N VAL A 142 30.13 6.30 -10.70
CA VAL A 142 29.99 4.98 -10.08
C VAL A 142 30.36 3.92 -11.12
N GLN A 143 31.27 3.02 -10.78
CA GLN A 143 31.58 1.86 -11.61
C GLN A 143 30.76 0.67 -11.12
N PHE A 144 30.28 -0.18 -12.01
CA PHE A 144 29.52 -1.36 -11.62
C PHE A 144 29.70 -2.53 -12.60
N GLU A 145 29.38 -3.71 -12.11
CA GLU A 145 29.28 -4.96 -12.87
C GLU A 145 28.09 -5.78 -12.37
N ILE A 146 27.59 -6.69 -13.20
CA ILE A 146 26.62 -7.71 -12.81
C ILE A 146 27.37 -9.01 -12.56
N GLN A 147 27.16 -9.61 -11.39
CA GLN A 147 27.69 -10.92 -11.05
C GLN A 147 26.57 -11.93 -10.98
N ALA A 148 26.82 -13.16 -11.43
CA ALA A 148 25.93 -14.31 -11.21
C ALA A 148 26.69 -15.39 -10.41
N LEU A 149 26.17 -15.74 -9.24
CA LEU A 149 26.78 -16.65 -8.28
C LEU A 149 25.92 -17.91 -8.12
N GLY A 150 26.55 -19.08 -8.03
CA GLY A 150 25.84 -20.32 -7.77
C GLY A 150 26.74 -21.53 -7.83
N THR A 151 26.20 -22.65 -8.30
CA THR A 151 26.95 -23.88 -8.51
C THR A 151 26.74 -24.44 -9.91
N ASN A 152 27.74 -25.12 -10.46
CA ASN A 152 27.63 -25.82 -11.73
C ASN A 152 26.98 -27.22 -11.58
N GLU A 153 26.87 -27.98 -12.67
CA GLU A 153 26.26 -29.33 -12.67
C GLU A 153 26.97 -30.37 -11.78
N LYS A 154 28.20 -30.10 -11.33
CA LYS A 154 28.96 -30.94 -10.39
C LYS A 154 28.94 -30.40 -8.95
N GLY A 155 28.21 -29.32 -8.70
CA GLY A 155 28.13 -28.67 -7.39
C GLY A 155 29.33 -27.78 -7.05
N GLU A 156 30.20 -27.48 -8.03
CA GLU A 156 31.36 -26.60 -7.81
C GLU A 156 30.92 -25.13 -7.89
N ASN A 157 31.63 -24.25 -7.18
CA ASN A 157 31.34 -22.82 -7.15
C ASN A 157 31.39 -22.22 -8.57
N TYR A 158 30.33 -21.53 -8.94
CA TYR A 158 30.19 -20.80 -10.20
C TYR A 158 30.10 -19.30 -9.94
N LYS A 159 30.90 -18.52 -10.67
CA LYS A 159 30.85 -17.06 -10.67
C LYS A 159 31.02 -16.53 -12.10
N LEU A 160 29.98 -15.90 -12.62
CA LEU A 160 30.04 -15.07 -13.82
C LEU A 160 30.15 -13.60 -13.39
N ILE A 161 31.00 -12.84 -14.08
CA ILE A 161 31.16 -11.39 -13.90
C ILE A 161 31.08 -10.74 -15.27
N THR A 162 30.27 -9.70 -15.42
CA THR A 162 30.26 -8.88 -16.63
C THR A 162 31.45 -7.93 -16.68
N LYS A 163 31.76 -7.35 -17.84
CA LYS A 163 32.71 -6.23 -17.83
C LYS A 163 32.12 -5.07 -17.04
N SER A 164 33.00 -4.27 -16.44
CA SER A 164 32.58 -3.07 -15.75
C SER A 164 32.02 -2.04 -16.73
N SER A 165 31.04 -1.29 -16.25
CA SER A 165 30.53 -0.09 -16.88
C SER A 165 30.38 0.99 -15.82
N SER A 166 29.91 2.17 -16.20
CA SER A 166 29.74 3.26 -15.26
C SER A 166 28.56 4.16 -15.59
N PHE A 167 28.04 4.80 -14.57
CA PHE A 167 27.07 5.88 -14.68
C PHE A 167 27.43 7.01 -13.71
N ASN A 168 26.95 8.20 -13.98
CA ASN A 168 27.22 9.37 -13.14
C ASN A 168 26.08 9.60 -12.14
N VAL A 169 26.45 9.96 -10.91
CA VAL A 169 25.56 10.53 -9.91
C VAL A 169 25.81 12.03 -9.87
N GLU A 170 24.83 12.82 -10.29
CA GLU A 170 24.93 14.28 -10.28
C GLU A 170 24.61 14.83 -8.89
N LYS A 171 25.13 16.02 -8.60
CA LYS A 171 24.86 16.66 -7.32
C LYS A 171 23.45 17.25 -7.30
N SER A 172 22.60 16.79 -6.37
CA SER A 172 21.33 17.43 -6.07
C SER A 172 21.53 18.81 -5.44
N LEU A 173 20.47 19.61 -5.38
CA LEU A 173 20.52 20.92 -4.75
C LEU A 173 20.86 20.76 -3.26
N SER A 174 22.09 21.12 -2.90
CA SER A 174 22.56 21.16 -1.51
C SER A 174 22.92 22.60 -1.16
N GLY A 175 22.20 23.22 -0.23
CA GLY A 175 22.57 24.52 0.35
C GLY A 175 23.62 24.37 1.46
N ASN A 176 24.25 25.47 1.89
CA ASN A 176 25.18 25.50 3.04
C ASN A 176 24.46 25.42 4.40
N GLY A 177 23.35 24.68 4.45
CA GLY A 177 22.34 24.82 5.50
C GLY A 177 21.38 25.99 5.22
N THR A 178 20.21 25.91 5.85
CA THR A 178 19.15 26.89 5.80
C THR A 178 19.64 28.26 6.33
N VAL A 179 19.35 29.36 5.64
CA VAL A 179 19.37 30.68 6.29
C VAL A 179 18.10 30.76 7.14
N GLU A 180 18.24 30.34 8.39
CA GLU A 180 17.14 30.20 9.34
C GLU A 180 16.81 31.52 10.05
N PRO A 181 15.51 31.81 10.24
CA PRO A 181 14.93 31.97 11.55
C PRO A 181 14.44 30.59 12.04
N THR A 182 15.27 29.92 12.84
CA THR A 182 15.15 28.61 13.53
C THR A 182 15.04 27.29 12.72
N PRO A 183 15.53 26.16 13.30
CA PRO A 183 15.85 24.94 12.56
C PRO A 183 14.68 24.02 12.33
N ASP A 184 14.72 23.33 11.18
CA ASP A 184 13.83 22.22 10.86
C ASP A 184 13.86 21.22 12.03
N THR A 185 12.78 21.19 12.80
CA THR A 185 12.70 20.56 14.12
C THR A 185 12.58 19.02 14.05
N GLY A 186 13.20 18.39 13.06
CA GLY A 186 13.26 16.92 12.94
C GLY A 186 11.91 16.24 12.70
N TRP A 187 10.84 16.98 12.44
CA TRP A 187 9.47 16.44 12.34
C TRP A 187 9.30 15.48 11.15
N MET A 188 9.98 15.73 10.03
CA MET A 188 9.95 14.84 8.87
C MET A 188 10.69 13.53 9.18
N THR A 189 11.84 13.61 9.86
CA THR A 189 12.60 12.43 10.31
C THR A 189 11.82 11.65 11.36
N THR A 190 11.15 12.32 12.30
CA THR A 190 10.29 11.70 13.30
C THR A 190 9.07 11.03 12.65
N PHE A 191 8.45 11.67 11.65
CA PHE A 191 7.34 11.08 10.90
C PHE A 191 7.77 9.83 10.12
N LEU A 192 8.89 9.89 9.39
CA LEU A 192 9.45 8.75 8.66
C LEU A 192 9.83 7.59 9.61
N ASN A 193 10.39 7.89 10.77
CA ASN A 193 10.69 6.88 11.80
C ASN A 193 9.40 6.23 12.35
N GLN A 194 8.38 7.03 12.66
CA GLN A 194 7.09 6.51 13.16
C GLN A 194 6.39 5.63 12.12
N VAL A 195 6.40 6.04 10.84
CA VAL A 195 5.82 5.23 9.75
C VAL A 195 6.60 3.93 9.57
N THR A 196 7.94 3.98 9.58
CA THR A 196 8.79 2.78 9.44
C THR A 196 8.61 1.81 10.61
N GLU A 197 8.52 2.32 11.84
CA GLU A 197 8.26 1.53 13.04
C GLU A 197 6.89 0.85 12.97
N LYS A 198 5.84 1.59 12.59
CA LYS A 198 4.49 1.02 12.43
C LYS A 198 4.38 0.02 11.30
N VAL A 199 5.12 0.20 10.21
CA VAL A 199 5.22 -0.81 9.14
C VAL A 199 5.93 -2.08 9.64
N GLY A 200 6.97 -1.94 10.45
CA GLY A 200 7.67 -3.08 11.08
C GLY A 200 6.79 -3.86 12.06
N GLU A 201 6.02 -3.17 12.90
CA GLU A 201 5.03 -3.78 13.80
C GLU A 201 3.96 -4.55 13.01
N ALA A 202 3.41 -3.93 11.96
CA ALA A 202 2.41 -4.56 11.11
C ALA A 202 2.94 -5.82 10.39
N GLN A 203 4.18 -5.77 9.91
CA GLN A 203 4.82 -6.92 9.27
C GLN A 203 5.06 -8.07 10.27
N THR A 204 5.41 -7.74 11.51
CA THR A 204 5.59 -8.72 12.60
C THR A 204 4.27 -9.39 12.95
N ALA A 205 3.21 -8.60 13.17
CA ALA A 205 1.88 -9.12 13.47
C ALA A 205 1.34 -10.01 12.33
N ALA A 206 1.58 -9.64 11.06
CA ALA A 206 1.19 -10.45 9.91
C ALA A 206 1.93 -11.81 9.87
N ASN A 207 3.22 -11.83 10.22
CA ASN A 207 4.00 -13.06 10.28
C ASN A 207 3.55 -13.97 11.44
N GLU A 208 3.27 -13.40 12.61
CA GLU A 208 2.72 -14.14 13.76
C GLU A 208 1.34 -14.74 13.44
N ALA A 209 0.46 -13.99 12.79
CA ALA A 209 -0.84 -14.48 12.34
C ALA A 209 -0.71 -15.64 11.34
N LYS A 210 0.23 -15.54 10.38
CA LYS A 210 0.53 -16.62 9.42
C LYS A 210 1.05 -17.88 10.13
N GLN A 211 1.92 -17.72 11.13
CA GLN A 211 2.42 -18.84 11.92
C GLN A 211 1.32 -19.49 12.77
N ALA A 212 0.47 -18.68 13.43
CA ALA A 212 -0.66 -19.16 14.21
C ALA A 212 -1.65 -19.97 13.34
N ALA A 213 -1.94 -19.51 12.11
CA ALA A 213 -2.75 -20.25 11.15
C ALA A 213 -2.11 -21.60 10.77
N GLY A 214 -0.79 -21.63 10.55
CA GLY A 214 -0.05 -22.87 10.30
C GLY A 214 -0.12 -23.84 11.48
N ASN A 215 0.08 -23.35 12.71
CA ASN A 215 -0.01 -24.15 13.93
C ASN A 215 -1.43 -24.73 14.12
N ALA A 216 -2.47 -23.93 13.86
CA ALA A 216 -3.85 -24.39 13.93
C ALA A 216 -4.14 -25.50 12.91
N GLN A 217 -3.62 -25.38 11.68
CA GLN A 217 -3.78 -26.40 10.65
C GLN A 217 -3.06 -27.71 11.00
N THR A 218 -1.87 -27.62 11.58
CA THR A 218 -1.14 -28.79 12.11
C THR A 218 -1.93 -29.47 13.24
N ALA A 219 -2.38 -28.71 14.23
CA ALA A 219 -3.17 -29.25 15.36
C ALA A 219 -4.47 -29.92 14.89
N ALA A 220 -5.16 -29.34 13.90
CA ALA A 220 -6.35 -29.95 13.31
C ALA A 220 -6.02 -31.28 12.59
N SER A 221 -4.88 -31.34 11.89
CA SER A 221 -4.43 -32.56 11.21
C SER A 221 -4.04 -33.66 12.20
N GLU A 222 -3.37 -33.31 13.31
CA GLU A 222 -3.04 -34.23 14.39
C GLU A 222 -4.29 -34.78 15.07
N ALA A 223 -5.26 -33.92 15.40
CA ALA A 223 -6.54 -34.34 15.96
C ALA A 223 -7.29 -35.30 15.03
N GLN A 224 -7.31 -35.02 13.72
CA GLN A 224 -7.94 -35.89 12.73
C GLN A 224 -7.25 -37.25 12.66
N ASN A 225 -5.91 -37.29 12.72
CA ASN A 225 -5.14 -38.53 12.77
C ASN A 225 -5.46 -39.34 14.04
N SER A 226 -5.52 -38.72 15.22
CA SER A 226 -5.91 -39.41 16.46
C SER A 226 -7.30 -40.03 16.36
N VAL A 227 -8.28 -39.33 15.78
CA VAL A 227 -9.64 -39.86 15.55
C VAL A 227 -9.61 -41.06 14.62
N ASN A 228 -8.86 -40.98 13.52
CA ASN A 228 -8.73 -42.08 12.56
C ASN A 228 -8.08 -43.32 13.19
N THR A 229 -7.05 -43.13 14.00
CA THR A 229 -6.39 -44.21 14.76
C THR A 229 -7.37 -44.87 15.72
N ALA A 230 -8.07 -44.09 16.55
CA ALA A 230 -9.06 -44.61 17.49
C ALA A 230 -10.16 -45.42 16.79
N LYS A 231 -10.64 -44.95 15.63
CA LYS A 231 -11.63 -45.67 14.81
C LYS A 231 -11.10 -47.02 14.31
N THR A 232 -9.84 -47.06 13.91
CA THR A 232 -9.17 -48.28 13.43
C THR A 232 -8.98 -49.29 14.56
N GLU A 233 -8.49 -48.83 15.72
CA GLU A 233 -8.33 -49.67 16.91
C GLU A 233 -9.66 -50.24 17.41
N LEU A 234 -10.73 -49.42 17.40
CA LEU A 234 -12.06 -49.86 17.77
C LEU A 234 -12.60 -50.93 16.80
N SER A 235 -12.42 -50.74 15.49
CA SER A 235 -12.86 -51.71 14.48
C SER A 235 -12.12 -53.04 14.63
N ASN A 236 -10.79 -53.01 14.77
CA ASN A 236 -9.98 -54.23 14.87
C ASN A 236 -10.18 -54.94 16.22
N SER A 237 -10.37 -54.22 17.33
CA SER A 237 -10.53 -54.86 18.64
C SER A 237 -11.94 -55.36 18.93
N LEU A 238 -12.98 -54.70 18.42
CA LEU A 238 -14.35 -54.99 18.85
C LEU A 238 -14.94 -56.17 18.08
N ASP A 239 -14.77 -56.21 16.76
CA ASP A 239 -15.35 -57.28 15.93
C ASP A 239 -14.69 -58.63 16.21
N ASP A 240 -13.37 -58.67 16.38
CA ASP A 240 -12.64 -59.89 16.72
C ASP A 240 -12.96 -60.37 18.15
N LYS A 241 -13.12 -59.45 19.11
CA LYS A 241 -13.53 -59.81 20.48
C LYS A 241 -14.96 -60.31 20.53
N ILE A 242 -15.91 -59.66 19.84
CA ILE A 242 -17.30 -60.11 19.77
C ILE A 242 -17.35 -61.51 19.13
N THR A 243 -16.63 -61.71 18.03
CA THR A 243 -16.59 -63.00 17.33
C THR A 243 -15.97 -64.10 18.20
N THR A 244 -14.85 -63.82 18.86
CA THR A 244 -14.17 -64.76 19.78
C THR A 244 -15.02 -65.08 21.00
N TYR A 245 -15.68 -64.07 21.58
CA TYR A 245 -16.54 -64.25 22.75
C TYR A 245 -17.76 -65.08 22.38
N LEU A 246 -18.41 -64.81 21.24
CA LEU A 246 -19.57 -65.58 20.78
C LEU A 246 -19.23 -67.03 20.41
N LEU A 247 -18.04 -67.29 19.85
CA LEU A 247 -17.54 -68.65 19.57
C LEU A 247 -17.35 -69.51 20.84
N SER A 248 -17.16 -68.88 22.01
CA SER A 248 -17.00 -69.60 23.28
C SER A 248 -18.31 -70.16 23.85
N TYR A 249 -19.47 -69.72 23.33
CA TYR A 249 -20.76 -70.18 23.81
C TYR A 249 -21.22 -71.44 23.07
N TYR A 250 -21.45 -71.42 21.75
CA TYR A 250 -21.69 -72.63 20.92
C TYR A 250 -21.52 -72.35 19.41
N THR A 251 -21.08 -73.33 18.60
CA THR A 251 -21.18 -73.25 17.13
C THR A 251 -22.58 -73.62 16.66
N LYS A 252 -22.99 -73.16 15.46
CA LYS A 252 -24.33 -73.48 14.90
C LYS A 252 -24.61 -74.98 14.89
N GLU A 253 -23.63 -75.81 14.52
CA GLU A 253 -23.77 -77.26 14.53
C GLU A 253 -23.99 -77.84 15.94
N GLN A 254 -23.34 -77.29 16.97
CA GLN A 254 -23.55 -77.73 18.36
C GLN A 254 -24.93 -77.34 18.90
N VAL A 255 -25.43 -76.16 18.52
CA VAL A 255 -26.79 -75.71 18.87
C VAL A 255 -27.84 -76.60 18.20
N ASP A 256 -27.65 -76.91 16.91
CA ASP A 256 -28.55 -77.77 16.15
C ASP A 256 -28.56 -79.22 16.68
N GLU A 257 -27.43 -79.75 17.14
CA GLU A 257 -27.34 -81.07 17.80
C GLU A 257 -28.03 -81.10 19.18
N LEU A 258 -27.89 -80.03 19.98
CA LEU A 258 -28.55 -79.90 21.28
C LEU A 258 -30.08 -79.80 21.13
N LEU A 259 -30.57 -79.17 20.06
CA LEU A 259 -32.00 -78.97 19.80
C LEU A 259 -32.67 -80.14 19.09
N LYS A 260 -31.88 -81.05 18.48
CA LYS A 260 -32.37 -82.17 17.65
C LYS A 260 -33.35 -83.11 18.35
N ASN A 261 -33.29 -83.19 19.68
CA ASN A 261 -34.11 -84.09 20.51
C ASN A 261 -34.95 -83.34 21.55
N VAL A 262 -35.09 -82.02 21.43
CA VAL A 262 -35.91 -81.24 22.37
C VAL A 262 -37.37 -81.39 21.99
N ASP A 263 -38.12 -82.14 22.79
CA ASP A 263 -39.56 -82.24 22.70
C ASP A 263 -40.20 -80.93 23.21
N LEU A 264 -40.63 -80.09 22.28
CA LEU A 264 -41.29 -78.82 22.54
C LEU A 264 -42.80 -78.97 22.70
N THR A 265 -43.36 -80.17 22.69
CA THR A 265 -44.81 -80.39 22.73
C THR A 265 -45.44 -79.81 24.00
N ASP A 266 -44.78 -79.92 25.15
CA ASP A 266 -45.21 -79.29 26.41
C ASP A 266 -45.10 -77.75 26.36
N VAL A 267 -44.09 -77.22 25.66
CA VAL A 267 -43.91 -75.77 25.43
C VAL A 267 -45.01 -75.24 24.52
N TYR A 268 -45.36 -75.94 23.44
CA TYR A 268 -46.48 -75.59 22.55
C TYR A 268 -47.83 -75.66 23.25
N ASN A 269 -48.04 -76.67 24.11
CA ASN A 269 -49.24 -76.76 24.93
C ASN A 269 -49.33 -75.65 25.99
N LYS A 270 -48.20 -75.25 26.57
CA LYS A 270 -48.13 -74.06 27.44
C LYS A 270 -48.40 -72.80 26.65
N ILE A 271 -47.80 -72.59 25.48
CA ILE A 271 -48.01 -71.44 24.58
C ILE A 271 -49.49 -71.30 24.17
N ASN A 272 -50.15 -72.40 23.81
CA ASN A 272 -51.57 -72.39 23.45
C ASN A 272 -52.49 -72.10 24.66
N ASN A 273 -52.00 -72.29 25.89
CA ASN A 273 -52.67 -71.88 27.13
C ASN A 273 -52.25 -70.48 27.61
N ILE A 274 -51.35 -69.78 26.90
CA ILE A 274 -51.00 -68.38 27.16
C ILE A 274 -52.08 -67.48 26.53
N ASP A 275 -53.18 -67.31 27.25
CA ASP A 275 -54.06 -66.13 27.18
C ASP A 275 -53.36 -64.88 27.78
N GLY A 276 -52.09 -65.03 28.19
CA GLY A 276 -51.37 -64.06 28.99
C GLY A 276 -50.89 -62.80 28.29
N LEU A 277 -50.87 -62.78 26.95
CA LEU A 277 -50.59 -61.55 26.19
C LEU A 277 -51.80 -60.61 26.16
N ALA A 278 -53.02 -61.16 26.06
CA ALA A 278 -54.25 -60.36 26.04
C ALA A 278 -54.56 -59.72 27.40
N LYS A 279 -54.04 -60.31 28.48
CA LYS A 279 -54.19 -59.83 29.86
C LYS A 279 -52.91 -59.23 30.43
N PHE A 280 -51.88 -59.00 29.60
CA PHE A 280 -50.63 -58.42 30.04
C PHE A 280 -50.83 -56.96 30.44
N ASN A 281 -50.54 -56.65 31.70
CA ASN A 281 -50.62 -55.29 32.23
C ASN A 281 -49.28 -54.92 32.88
N VAL A 282 -48.91 -53.65 32.78
CA VAL A 282 -47.69 -53.13 33.39
C VAL A 282 -48.07 -51.90 34.20
N GLU A 283 -47.80 -51.95 35.51
CA GLU A 283 -48.06 -50.85 36.42
C GLU A 283 -46.74 -50.32 36.98
N TYR A 284 -46.66 -49.00 37.11
CA TYR A 284 -45.53 -48.35 37.76
C TYR A 284 -45.99 -47.80 39.11
N ILE A 285 -45.32 -48.23 40.18
CA ILE A 285 -45.57 -47.78 41.55
C ILE A 285 -44.49 -46.76 41.93
N PRO A 286 -44.83 -45.46 42.04
CA PRO A 286 -43.84 -44.39 42.28
C PRO A 286 -43.12 -44.52 43.63
N ASP A 287 -43.84 -44.87 44.70
CA ASP A 287 -43.31 -44.90 46.08
C ASP A 287 -42.14 -45.88 46.25
N THR A 288 -42.13 -46.96 45.47
CA THR A 288 -41.08 -48.00 45.51
C THR A 288 -40.25 -48.05 44.23
N GLN A 289 -40.43 -47.10 43.31
CA GLN A 289 -39.79 -47.05 41.99
C GLN A 289 -39.87 -48.40 41.25
N THR A 290 -40.98 -49.11 41.39
CA THR A 290 -41.09 -50.49 40.92
C THR A 290 -42.02 -50.56 39.73
N ILE A 291 -41.54 -51.11 38.61
CA ILE A 291 -42.38 -51.56 37.52
C ILE A 291 -42.79 -52.99 37.81
N THR A 292 -44.10 -53.24 37.76
CA THR A 292 -44.67 -54.55 38.02
C THR A 292 -45.44 -55.04 36.81
N PHE A 293 -45.13 -56.27 36.41
CA PHE A 293 -45.69 -56.94 35.25
C PHE A 293 -46.71 -57.97 35.73
N TYR A 294 -47.90 -57.92 35.15
CA TYR A 294 -49.03 -58.78 35.49
C TYR A 294 -49.55 -59.54 34.26
N ASN A 295 -50.16 -60.68 34.52
CA ASN A 295 -51.02 -61.40 33.60
C ASN A 295 -52.41 -61.51 34.24
N GLY A 296 -53.31 -60.61 33.88
CA GLY A 296 -54.57 -60.39 34.59
C GLY A 296 -54.28 -59.90 36.00
N GLU A 297 -54.79 -60.59 37.02
CA GLU A 297 -54.52 -60.29 38.43
C GLU A 297 -53.25 -60.98 38.96
N THR A 298 -52.63 -61.85 38.16
CA THR A 298 -51.47 -62.64 38.62
C THR A 298 -50.17 -61.87 38.39
N LEU A 299 -49.45 -61.60 39.46
CA LEU A 299 -48.12 -61.00 39.43
C LEU A 299 -47.12 -61.91 38.70
N ILE A 300 -46.49 -61.39 37.65
CA ILE A 300 -45.42 -62.08 36.91
C ILE A 300 -44.07 -61.73 37.54
N LYS A 301 -43.77 -60.44 37.63
CA LYS A 301 -42.45 -59.95 38.07
C LYS A 301 -42.52 -58.49 38.49
N SER A 302 -41.69 -58.13 39.46
CA SER A 302 -41.41 -56.73 39.81
C SER A 302 -39.96 -56.41 39.55
N ILE A 303 -39.69 -55.22 39.02
CA ILE A 303 -38.36 -54.68 38.80
C ILE A 303 -38.31 -53.30 39.44
N THR A 304 -37.42 -53.15 40.42
CA THR A 304 -37.12 -51.84 41.00
C THR A 304 -36.16 -51.12 40.08
N LEU A 305 -36.57 -49.97 39.57
CA LEU A 305 -35.72 -49.10 38.80
C LEU A 305 -34.70 -48.42 39.73
N ASN A 306 -33.50 -48.19 39.21
CA ASN A 306 -32.48 -47.38 39.87
C ASN A 306 -32.70 -45.87 39.63
N THR A 307 -33.69 -45.51 38.81
CA THR A 307 -34.10 -44.15 38.50
C THR A 307 -35.62 -44.05 38.54
N ASP A 308 -36.11 -42.93 39.07
CA ASP A 308 -37.52 -42.62 39.13
C ASP A 308 -37.95 -41.90 37.84
N PRO A 309 -38.78 -42.47 36.96
CA PRO A 309 -39.28 -41.77 35.76
C PRO A 309 -40.41 -40.77 36.05
N THR A 310 -40.71 -40.42 37.31
CA THR A 310 -41.77 -39.45 37.64
C THR A 310 -41.49 -38.07 37.05
N ALA A 311 -42.57 -37.30 36.91
CA ALA A 311 -42.50 -35.88 36.55
C ALA A 311 -41.57 -35.08 37.48
N THR A 312 -41.44 -35.49 38.75
CA THR A 312 -40.56 -34.88 39.75
C THR A 312 -39.08 -35.09 39.43
N TRP A 313 -38.68 -36.29 39.01
CA TRP A 313 -37.31 -36.56 38.59
C TRP A 313 -36.97 -35.84 37.29
N VAL A 314 -37.86 -35.86 36.29
CA VAL A 314 -37.66 -35.14 35.02
C VAL A 314 -37.47 -33.65 35.28
N ALA A 315 -38.29 -33.04 36.14
CA ALA A 315 -38.15 -31.65 36.53
C ALA A 315 -36.81 -31.37 37.26
N SER A 316 -36.36 -32.30 38.10
CA SER A 316 -35.08 -32.19 38.81
C SER A 316 -33.89 -32.34 37.87
N TYR A 317 -33.96 -33.25 36.90
CA TYR A 317 -32.94 -33.41 35.87
C TYR A 317 -32.86 -32.19 34.95
N ASN A 318 -33.99 -31.65 34.52
CA ASN A 318 -34.02 -30.42 33.72
C ASN A 318 -33.38 -29.24 34.45
N LYS A 319 -33.59 -29.09 35.76
CA LYS A 319 -32.88 -28.08 36.56
C LYS A 319 -31.36 -28.24 36.52
N VAL A 320 -30.85 -29.48 36.53
CA VAL A 320 -29.40 -29.74 36.40
C VAL A 320 -28.89 -29.35 35.02
N VAL A 321 -29.66 -29.63 33.96
CA VAL A 321 -29.31 -29.24 32.59
C VAL A 321 -29.33 -27.72 32.44
N ASP A 322 -30.38 -27.05 32.92
CA ASP A 322 -30.51 -25.59 32.90
C ASP A 322 -29.35 -24.93 33.65
N GLN A 323 -28.97 -25.47 34.81
CA GLN A 323 -27.82 -24.96 35.56
C GLN A 323 -26.52 -25.12 34.77
N LYS A 324 -26.28 -26.27 34.13
CA LYS A 324 -25.09 -26.47 33.28
C LYS A 324 -25.05 -25.50 32.10
N ILE A 325 -26.21 -25.17 31.53
CA ILE A 325 -26.32 -24.18 30.45
C ILE A 325 -25.99 -22.78 31.00
N ILE A 326 -26.54 -22.40 32.16
CA ILE A 326 -26.24 -21.12 32.82
C ILE A 326 -24.75 -21.01 33.15
N ASP A 327 -24.16 -22.05 33.72
CA ASP A 327 -22.74 -22.08 34.09
C ASP A 327 -21.83 -21.96 32.86
N ALA A 328 -22.23 -22.53 31.72
CA ALA A 328 -21.49 -22.41 30.46
C ALA A 328 -21.70 -21.06 29.77
N THR A 329 -22.88 -20.44 29.88
CA THR A 329 -23.24 -19.21 29.15
C THR A 329 -22.90 -17.93 29.92
N THR A 330 -22.90 -17.96 31.26
CA THR A 330 -22.59 -16.80 32.09
C THR A 330 -21.20 -16.22 31.80
N PRO A 331 -20.11 -17.02 31.73
CA PRO A 331 -18.78 -16.49 31.42
C PRO A 331 -18.69 -15.85 30.04
N ILE A 332 -19.43 -16.40 29.05
CA ILE A 332 -19.51 -15.84 27.69
C ILE A 332 -20.20 -14.49 27.71
N GLN A 333 -21.31 -14.38 28.46
CA GLN A 333 -22.05 -13.13 28.61
C GLN A 333 -21.18 -12.07 29.30
N THR A 334 -20.48 -12.43 30.38
CA THR A 334 -19.53 -11.52 31.05
C THR A 334 -18.43 -11.04 30.12
N ALA A 335 -17.78 -11.95 29.38
CA ALA A 335 -16.72 -11.59 28.43
C ALA A 335 -17.24 -10.68 27.31
N LEU A 336 -18.47 -10.92 26.83
CA LEU A 336 -19.11 -10.08 25.82
C LEU A 336 -19.41 -8.67 26.34
N ASP A 337 -19.89 -8.56 27.58
CA ASP A 337 -20.20 -7.27 28.19
C ASP A 337 -18.92 -6.49 28.53
N GLU A 338 -17.86 -7.17 28.96
CA GLU A 338 -16.52 -6.58 29.11
C GLU A 338 -15.99 -6.06 27.76
N TYR A 339 -16.06 -6.88 26.70
CA TYR A 339 -15.64 -6.47 25.36
C TYR A 339 -16.41 -5.24 24.87
N LYS A 340 -17.74 -5.21 25.03
CA LYS A 340 -18.56 -4.04 24.69
C LYS A 340 -18.14 -2.80 25.49
N GLY A 341 -17.82 -2.97 26.78
CA GLY A 341 -17.34 -1.89 27.63
C GLY A 341 -16.04 -1.28 27.10
N VAL A 342 -15.06 -2.12 26.75
CA VAL A 342 -13.78 -1.68 26.18
C VAL A 342 -13.99 -0.95 24.86
N VAL A 343 -14.72 -1.55 23.92
CA VAL A 343 -14.98 -0.94 22.61
C VAL A 343 -15.67 0.42 22.74
N ASN A 344 -16.63 0.54 23.66
CA ASN A 344 -17.33 1.81 23.87
C ASN A 344 -16.43 2.89 24.47
N ALA A 345 -15.48 2.53 25.34
CA ALA A 345 -14.49 3.45 25.88
C ALA A 345 -13.48 3.90 24.80
N ASP A 346 -13.03 2.98 23.95
CA ASP A 346 -12.15 3.30 22.82
C ASP A 346 -12.83 4.25 21.83
N LEU A 347 -14.10 3.97 21.49
CA LEU A 347 -14.89 4.85 20.62
C LEU A 347 -15.08 6.25 21.20
N GLN A 348 -15.32 6.37 22.52
CA GLN A 348 -15.39 7.68 23.16
C GLN A 348 -14.06 8.42 23.07
N THR A 349 -12.94 7.73 23.27
CA THR A 349 -11.60 8.32 23.16
C THR A 349 -11.32 8.81 21.73
N ILE A 350 -11.68 8.02 20.72
CA ILE A 350 -11.55 8.41 19.31
C ILE A 350 -12.41 9.64 19.02
N HIS A 351 -13.67 9.66 19.46
CA HIS A 351 -14.54 10.83 19.28
C HIS A 351 -13.95 12.08 19.92
N GLN A 352 -13.46 11.99 21.16
CA GLN A 352 -12.83 13.13 21.84
C GLN A 352 -11.62 13.66 21.05
N ASN A 353 -10.76 12.77 20.55
CA ASN A 353 -9.60 13.17 19.75
C ASN A 353 -9.97 13.81 18.41
N ILE A 354 -11.08 13.38 17.79
CA ILE A 354 -11.59 13.97 16.54
C ILE A 354 -12.24 15.33 16.83
N ASP A 355 -13.04 15.43 17.88
CA ASP A 355 -13.73 16.67 18.25
C ASP A 355 -12.73 17.74 18.72
N ASP A 356 -11.65 17.35 19.39
CA ASP A 356 -10.56 18.22 19.81
C ASP A 356 -9.51 18.45 18.71
N LEU A 357 -9.64 17.83 17.53
CA LEU A 357 -8.70 18.00 16.42
C LEU A 357 -8.47 19.46 16.04
N PRO A 358 -9.49 20.36 15.99
CA PRO A 358 -9.28 21.78 15.74
C PRO A 358 -8.42 22.50 16.78
N GLU A 359 -8.49 22.10 18.06
CA GLU A 359 -7.69 22.68 19.14
C GLU A 359 -6.30 22.05 19.23
N THR A 360 -6.18 20.73 19.02
CA THR A 360 -4.88 20.03 19.01
C THR A 360 -4.03 20.36 17.78
N LEU A 361 -4.65 20.72 16.66
CA LEU A 361 -3.97 21.23 15.48
C LEU A 361 -3.60 22.72 15.59
N LYS A 362 -4.08 23.45 16.62
CA LYS A 362 -3.51 24.77 16.93
C LYS A 362 -2.06 24.57 17.32
N SER A 363 -1.19 25.06 16.45
CA SER A 363 0.25 25.02 16.67
C SER A 363 0.77 26.45 16.77
N ASN A 364 2.02 26.59 17.20
CA ASN A 364 2.73 27.86 17.12
C ASN A 364 2.85 28.39 15.66
N TYR A 365 2.55 27.56 14.65
CA TYR A 365 2.64 27.89 13.22
C TYR A 365 1.30 28.19 12.55
N TYR A 366 0.21 27.56 13.01
CA TYR A 366 -1.14 27.82 12.50
C TYR A 366 -2.14 27.83 13.65
N ASP A 367 -2.49 29.05 14.05
CA ASP A 367 -3.69 29.35 14.80
C ASP A 367 -4.54 30.22 13.87
N LYS A 368 -5.71 29.70 13.48
CA LYS A 368 -6.60 30.38 12.55
C LYS A 368 -7.06 31.73 13.10
N GLU A 369 -7.38 31.82 14.39
CA GLU A 369 -7.78 33.09 15.00
C GLU A 369 -6.61 34.08 15.02
N ALA A 370 -5.41 33.63 15.39
CA ALA A 370 -4.22 34.49 15.37
C ALA A 370 -3.85 34.96 13.96
N THR A 371 -3.99 34.08 12.96
CA THR A 371 -3.68 34.34 11.55
C THR A 371 -4.71 35.29 10.94
N ASP A 372 -6.01 35.07 11.19
CA ASP A 372 -7.07 35.97 10.75
C ASP A 372 -6.90 37.37 11.37
N ASN A 373 -6.50 37.44 12.65
CA ASN A 373 -6.20 38.70 13.32
C ASN A 373 -4.95 39.39 12.72
N LEU A 374 -3.88 38.64 12.43
CA LEU A 374 -2.68 39.19 11.80
C LEU A 374 -2.95 39.67 10.37
N LEU A 375 -3.71 38.90 9.58
CA LEU A 375 -4.11 39.28 8.24
C LEU A 375 -4.94 40.56 8.26
N LYS A 376 -5.87 40.69 9.21
CA LYS A 376 -6.66 41.90 9.42
C LYS A 376 -5.79 43.11 9.83
N SER A 377 -4.73 42.89 10.60
CA SER A 377 -3.75 43.92 10.97
C SER A 377 -2.83 44.32 9.81
N LYS A 378 -2.39 43.37 8.98
CA LYS A 378 -1.46 43.60 7.86
C LYS A 378 -2.16 44.12 6.60
N ALA A 379 -3.44 43.82 6.46
CA ALA A 379 -4.33 44.35 5.43
C ALA A 379 -5.29 45.40 6.05
N ASP A 380 -4.77 46.30 6.89
CA ASP A 380 -5.59 47.37 7.42
C ASP A 380 -6.07 48.25 6.25
N SER A 381 -7.36 48.17 5.97
CA SER A 381 -8.02 48.88 4.86
C SER A 381 -7.76 50.40 4.87
N SER A 382 -7.39 50.95 6.02
CA SER A 382 -7.02 52.36 6.17
C SER A 382 -5.70 52.72 5.44
N ASP A 383 -4.70 51.84 5.44
CA ASP A 383 -3.42 52.06 4.76
C ASP A 383 -3.58 52.02 3.24
N VAL A 384 -4.35 51.05 2.73
CA VAL A 384 -4.69 50.96 1.30
C VAL A 384 -5.49 52.18 0.84
N THR A 385 -6.41 52.65 1.69
CA THR A 385 -7.18 53.88 1.43
C THR A 385 -6.26 55.11 1.41
N ASN A 386 -5.28 55.20 2.31
CA ASN A 386 -4.32 56.29 2.35
C ASN A 386 -3.42 56.32 1.10
N VAL A 387 -2.88 55.16 0.69
CA VAL A 387 -2.11 55.04 -0.55
C VAL A 387 -2.94 55.44 -1.76
N THR A 388 -4.20 55.01 -1.82
CA THR A 388 -5.14 55.38 -2.90
C THR A 388 -5.35 56.90 -2.95
N ASN A 389 -5.60 57.54 -1.79
CA ASN A 389 -5.79 58.99 -1.71
C ASN A 389 -4.54 59.77 -2.15
N ARG A 390 -3.33 59.32 -1.74
CA ARG A 390 -2.07 59.93 -2.17
C ARG A 390 -1.84 59.78 -3.67
N LEU A 391 -2.19 58.63 -4.24
CA LEU A 391 -2.08 58.39 -5.68
C LEU A 391 -3.02 59.32 -6.46
N SER A 392 -4.27 59.49 -6.01
CA SER A 392 -5.21 60.43 -6.62
C SER A 392 -4.71 61.88 -6.55
N ALA A 393 -4.06 62.29 -5.46
CA ALA A 393 -3.48 63.63 -5.35
C ALA A 393 -2.31 63.84 -6.35
N VAL A 394 -1.45 62.84 -6.52
CA VAL A 394 -0.36 62.87 -7.51
C VAL A 394 -0.93 62.94 -8.93
N GLU A 395 -1.98 62.17 -9.22
CA GLU A 395 -2.67 62.19 -10.51
C GLU A 395 -3.23 63.58 -10.84
N GLN A 396 -3.89 64.24 -9.87
CA GLN A 396 -4.39 65.61 -10.03
C GLN A 396 -3.27 66.61 -10.31
N LEU A 397 -2.15 66.51 -9.59
CA LEU A 397 -1.00 67.38 -9.81
C LEU A 397 -0.37 67.15 -11.19
N ALA A 398 -0.22 65.89 -11.61
CA ALA A 398 0.30 65.54 -12.93
C ALA A 398 -0.59 66.08 -14.06
N ASN A 399 -1.91 65.96 -13.92
CA ASN A 399 -2.87 66.51 -14.88
C ASN A 399 -2.84 68.05 -14.93
N SER A 400 -2.66 68.70 -13.78
CA SER A 400 -2.48 70.16 -13.71
C SER A 400 -1.19 70.58 -14.44
N ASN A 401 -0.07 69.90 -14.18
CA ASN A 401 1.20 70.17 -14.85
C ASN A 401 1.12 69.94 -16.37
N LYS A 402 0.46 68.87 -16.81
CA LYS A 402 0.20 68.60 -18.24
C LYS A 402 -0.51 69.78 -18.90
N THR A 403 -1.51 70.35 -18.23
CA THR A 403 -2.25 71.53 -18.71
C THR A 403 -1.36 72.78 -18.78
N SER A 404 -0.59 73.06 -17.72
CA SER A 404 0.35 74.18 -17.68
C SER A 404 1.43 74.10 -18.77
N ILE A 405 2.03 72.92 -18.96
CA ILE A 405 3.03 72.67 -20.00
C ILE A 405 2.41 72.88 -21.39
N SER A 406 1.19 72.41 -21.61
CA SER A 406 0.48 72.62 -22.87
C SER A 406 0.28 74.12 -23.14
N SER A 407 -0.12 74.89 -22.13
CA SER A 407 -0.28 76.35 -22.22
C SER A 407 1.03 77.08 -22.52
N ILE A 408 2.14 76.68 -21.87
CA ILE A 408 3.48 77.20 -22.18
C ILE A 408 3.85 76.88 -23.62
N GLY A 409 3.62 75.64 -24.08
CA GLY A 409 3.87 75.24 -25.46
C GLY A 409 3.15 76.14 -26.47
N THR A 410 1.87 76.45 -26.23
CA THR A 410 1.11 77.38 -27.08
C THR A 410 1.71 78.79 -27.08
N LYS A 411 2.14 79.32 -25.93
CA LYS A 411 2.77 80.64 -25.84
C LYS A 411 4.12 80.69 -26.55
N VAL A 412 4.93 79.62 -26.43
CA VAL A 412 6.21 79.50 -27.13
C VAL A 412 5.99 79.48 -28.64
N ALA A 413 5.05 78.68 -29.13
CA ALA A 413 4.70 78.68 -30.55
C ALA A 413 4.28 80.08 -31.04
N SER A 414 3.48 80.80 -30.24
CA SER A 414 3.09 82.18 -30.59
C SER A 414 4.28 83.15 -30.62
N LEU A 415 5.27 82.96 -29.75
CA LEU A 415 6.51 83.74 -29.76
C LEU A 415 7.39 83.40 -30.96
N GLU A 416 7.50 82.12 -31.31
CA GLU A 416 8.21 81.67 -32.51
C GLU A 416 7.59 82.26 -33.79
N ASP A 417 6.27 82.25 -33.88
CA ASP A 417 5.52 82.87 -34.99
C ASP A 417 5.77 84.39 -35.06
N ALA A 418 5.73 85.09 -33.92
CA ALA A 418 5.98 86.52 -33.86
C ALA A 418 7.43 86.87 -34.27
N LEU A 419 8.40 86.06 -33.83
CA LEU A 419 9.81 86.23 -34.20
C LEU A 419 10.04 85.98 -35.69
N ALA A 420 9.38 84.98 -36.28
CA ALA A 420 9.44 84.70 -37.71
C ALA A 420 8.86 85.84 -38.57
N GLY A 421 7.96 86.65 -38.00
CA GLY A 421 7.36 87.81 -38.67
C GLY A 421 8.22 89.08 -38.70
N ILE A 422 9.39 89.11 -38.04
CA ILE A 422 10.29 90.26 -38.06
C ILE A 422 11.07 90.30 -39.39
N GLU A 423 11.03 91.41 -40.12
CA GLU A 423 11.78 91.56 -41.38
C GLU A 423 13.29 91.63 -41.11
N THR A 424 14.07 90.86 -41.87
CA THR A 424 15.52 90.67 -41.65
C THR A 424 16.40 91.34 -42.71
N ASP A 425 15.84 92.29 -43.47
CA ASP A 425 16.58 92.97 -44.52
C ASP A 425 17.78 93.77 -43.96
N PRO A 426 18.98 93.67 -44.57
CA PRO A 426 20.16 94.37 -44.09
C PRO A 426 20.01 95.89 -44.34
N GLY A 427 19.52 96.61 -43.33
CA GLY A 427 19.31 98.06 -43.38
C GLY A 427 18.23 98.58 -42.45
N LYS A 428 17.35 97.70 -41.92
CA LYS A 428 16.35 98.07 -40.91
C LYS A 428 16.94 97.96 -39.49
N THR A 429 16.67 98.95 -38.65
CA THR A 429 17.11 99.00 -37.25
C THR A 429 15.90 99.18 -36.35
N TYR A 430 15.63 98.19 -35.51
CA TYR A 430 14.48 98.23 -34.61
C TYR A 430 14.90 98.78 -33.25
N GLU A 431 14.09 99.66 -32.68
CA GLU A 431 14.25 100.13 -31.32
C GLU A 431 13.33 99.36 -30.36
N ILE A 432 13.89 98.94 -29.23
CA ILE A 432 13.14 98.24 -28.19
C ILE A 432 12.84 99.23 -27.07
N THR A 433 11.56 99.45 -26.82
CA THR A 433 11.11 100.27 -25.70
C THR A 433 10.35 99.40 -24.70
N LYS A 434 10.54 99.67 -23.41
CA LYS A 434 9.78 98.99 -22.35
C LYS A 434 8.38 99.60 -22.31
N SER A 435 7.34 98.77 -22.30
CA SER A 435 5.96 99.23 -22.23
C SER A 435 5.71 100.01 -20.94
N GLU A 436 4.99 101.12 -21.05
CA GLU A 436 4.64 101.98 -19.91
C GLU A 436 3.48 101.41 -19.08
N THR A 437 2.71 100.48 -19.64
CA THR A 437 1.52 99.90 -18.99
C THR A 437 1.75 98.53 -18.37
N ASP A 438 2.81 97.82 -18.77
CA ASP A 438 3.19 96.53 -18.18
C ASP A 438 4.71 96.38 -18.21
N GLU A 439 5.31 96.21 -17.04
CA GLU A 439 6.76 96.14 -16.88
C GLU A 439 7.41 94.91 -17.53
N ASN A 440 6.63 93.93 -17.98
CA ASN A 440 7.13 92.71 -18.61
C ASN A 440 6.91 92.67 -20.13
N ILE A 441 6.37 93.74 -20.72
CA ILE A 441 6.16 93.83 -22.17
C ILE A 441 7.19 94.79 -22.76
N TYR A 442 7.90 94.33 -23.79
CA TYR A 442 8.76 95.16 -24.62
C TYR A 442 8.09 95.35 -25.97
N ILE A 443 8.05 96.60 -26.42
CA ILE A 443 7.47 96.94 -27.71
C ILE A 443 8.60 97.19 -28.68
N LEU A 444 8.56 96.43 -29.77
CA LEU A 444 9.48 96.55 -30.89
C LEU A 444 8.87 97.53 -31.88
N TRP A 445 9.59 98.60 -32.19
CA TRP A 445 9.23 99.53 -33.25
C TRP A 445 10.33 99.52 -34.30
N GLU A 446 9.92 99.58 -35.57
CA GLU A 446 10.84 99.74 -36.70
C GLU A 446 11.36 101.17 -36.82
#